data_AF-A0A1Z2XVX3-F1
#
_entry.id   AF-A0A1Z2XVX3-F1
#
_cell.length_a   1.000
_cell.length_b   1.000
_cell.length_c   1.000
_cell.angle_alpha   90.00
_cell.angle_beta   90.00
_cell.angle_gamma   90.00
#
_symmetry.space_group_name_H-M   'P 1'
#
loop_
_entity.id
_entity.type
_entity.pdbx_description
1 polymer ?
#
loop_
_entity_poly.entity_id
_entity_poly.type
_entity_poly.pdbx_seq_one_letter_code
_entity_poly.pdbx_strand_id
1 'polypeptide(L)'
;MTAEEFAGYAKRYGDTVYRVALNCCKNAADAEDIMQTVLLKLYREKTDFESEEHVKRWLIRVAVNEGRKLRSSGWFKRRASLEEYAGTVDFESPEESELFIIAMALPEKYRVPLYLYYYEDYTIKEVAALCKLKESTVQTRLQRARERVKKALTKQEEDS
;
A
#
# COMPACT_ATOMS: atom_id res chain seq x y z
N MET A 1 -6.04 24.07 4.70
CA MET A 1 -6.74 23.50 3.53
C MET A 1 -8.22 23.81 3.62
N THR A 2 -8.85 24.22 2.52
CA THR A 2 -10.29 24.46 2.41
C THR A 2 -11.07 23.14 2.22
N ALA A 3 -12.39 23.16 2.38
CA ALA A 3 -13.23 21.98 2.16
C ALA A 3 -13.19 21.51 0.69
N GLU A 4 -13.08 22.43 -0.28
CA GLU A 4 -12.98 22.12 -1.70
C GLU A 4 -11.65 21.48 -2.06
N GLU A 5 -10.54 22.03 -1.56
CA GLU A 5 -9.20 21.44 -1.72
C GLU A 5 -9.16 20.01 -1.15
N PHE A 6 -9.71 19.83 0.04
CA PHE A 6 -9.82 18.50 0.66
C PHE A 6 -10.61 17.54 -0.22
N ALA A 7 -11.80 17.94 -0.67
CA ALA A 7 -12.65 17.09 -1.51
C ALA A 7 -11.94 16.70 -2.81
N GLY A 8 -11.18 17.63 -3.41
CA GLY A 8 -10.34 17.38 -4.57
C GLY A 8 -9.29 16.30 -4.32
N TYR A 9 -8.52 16.42 -3.23
CA TYR A 9 -7.51 15.42 -2.88
C TYR A 9 -8.11 14.07 -2.47
N ALA A 10 -9.21 14.08 -1.70
CA ALA A 10 -9.88 12.85 -1.28
C ALA A 10 -10.42 12.08 -2.48
N LYS A 11 -11.03 12.77 -3.45
CA LYS A 11 -11.50 12.15 -4.70
C LYS A 11 -10.36 11.60 -5.54
N ARG A 12 -9.24 12.33 -5.63
CA ARG A 12 -8.12 11.96 -6.49
C ARG A 12 -7.25 10.83 -5.91
N TYR A 13 -6.99 10.86 -4.61
CA TYR A 13 -6.04 9.97 -3.96
C TYR A 13 -6.67 8.94 -3.01
N GLY A 14 -8.00 8.95 -2.84
CA GLY A 14 -8.70 8.00 -1.98
C GLY A 14 -8.38 6.54 -2.33
N ASP A 15 -8.48 6.19 -3.62
CA ASP A 15 -8.17 4.84 -4.10
C ASP A 15 -6.69 4.48 -3.88
N THR A 16 -5.76 5.38 -4.20
CA THR A 16 -4.32 5.21 -3.90
C THR A 16 -4.08 4.91 -2.42
N VAL A 17 -4.68 5.70 -1.53
CA VAL A 17 -4.54 5.52 -0.08
C VAL A 17 -5.13 4.17 0.35
N TYR A 18 -6.30 3.81 -0.18
CA TYR A 18 -6.94 2.53 0.08
C TYR A 18 -6.06 1.36 -0.36
N ARG A 19 -5.54 1.37 -1.60
CA ARG A 19 -4.67 0.30 -2.12
C ARG A 19 -3.37 0.17 -1.33
N VAL A 20 -2.75 1.27 -0.92
CA VAL A 20 -1.57 1.25 -0.03
C VAL A 20 -1.92 0.65 1.33
N ALA A 21 -3.07 1.00 1.90
CA ALA A 21 -3.56 0.45 3.17
C ALA A 21 -3.86 -1.05 3.04
N LEU A 22 -4.48 -1.48 1.95
CA LEU A 22 -4.78 -2.89 1.66
C LEU A 22 -3.50 -3.72 1.55
N ASN A 23 -2.48 -3.18 0.89
CA ASN A 23 -1.14 -3.77 0.86
C ASN A 23 -0.49 -3.85 2.24
N CYS A 24 -0.92 -3.05 3.21
CA CYS A 24 -0.45 -3.09 4.59
C CYS A 24 -1.19 -4.11 5.48
N CYS A 25 -2.51 -4.27 5.33
CA CYS A 25 -3.34 -5.05 6.26
C CYS A 25 -3.92 -6.36 5.70
N LYS A 26 -4.06 -6.51 4.37
CA LYS A 26 -4.78 -7.64 3.72
C LYS A 26 -6.23 -7.83 4.18
N ASN A 27 -6.89 -6.76 4.56
CA ASN A 27 -8.29 -6.81 4.95
C ASN A 27 -8.97 -5.52 4.49
N ALA A 28 -10.07 -5.64 3.76
CA ALA A 28 -10.74 -4.50 3.15
C ALA A 28 -11.27 -3.51 4.19
N ALA A 29 -11.86 -3.99 5.28
CA ALA A 29 -12.38 -3.14 6.36
C ALA A 29 -11.24 -2.39 7.06
N ASP A 30 -10.14 -3.08 7.42
CA ASP A 30 -8.97 -2.41 8.00
C ASP A 30 -8.36 -1.39 7.03
N ALA A 31 -8.37 -1.67 5.72
CA ALA A 31 -7.86 -0.75 4.70
C ALA A 31 -8.72 0.52 4.58
N GLU A 32 -10.04 0.35 4.63
CA GLU A 32 -11.00 1.45 4.64
C GLU A 32 -10.84 2.32 5.90
N ASP A 33 -10.75 1.70 7.07
CA ASP A 33 -10.51 2.40 8.34
C ASP A 33 -9.21 3.22 8.31
N ILE A 34 -8.14 2.64 7.76
CA ILE A 34 -6.87 3.35 7.57
C ILE A 34 -7.06 4.52 6.59
N MET A 35 -7.73 4.31 5.46
CA MET A 35 -7.99 5.37 4.47
C MET A 35 -8.77 6.52 5.10
N GLN A 36 -9.88 6.23 5.78
CA GLN A 36 -10.68 7.24 6.48
C GLN A 36 -9.84 8.00 7.52
N THR A 37 -9.02 7.28 8.29
CA THR A 37 -8.09 7.89 9.25
C THR A 37 -7.08 8.82 8.56
N VAL A 38 -6.52 8.42 7.43
CA VAL A 38 -5.58 9.23 6.63
C VAL A 38 -6.27 10.49 6.11
N LEU A 39 -7.48 10.37 5.55
CA LEU A 39 -8.24 11.51 5.04
C LEU A 39 -8.66 12.48 6.15
N LEU A 40 -9.05 11.98 7.33
CA LEU A 40 -9.33 12.82 8.50
C LEU A 40 -8.09 13.57 8.98
N LYS A 41 -6.91 12.93 8.92
CA LYS A 41 -5.64 13.62 9.21
C LYS A 41 -5.33 14.66 8.16
N LEU A 42 -5.55 14.37 6.88
CA LEU A 42 -5.37 15.35 5.79
C LEU A 42 -6.24 16.57 6.05
N TYR A 43 -7.52 16.38 6.36
CA TYR A 43 -8.45 17.47 6.65
C TYR A 43 -8.01 18.38 7.81
N ARG A 44 -7.32 17.81 8.81
CA ARG A 44 -6.81 18.53 9.98
C ARG A 44 -5.38 19.03 9.82
N GLU A 45 -4.73 18.69 8.71
CA GLU A 45 -3.34 19.02 8.46
C GLU A 45 -3.21 20.53 8.23
N LYS A 46 -2.15 21.10 8.83
CA LYS A 46 -1.83 22.53 8.73
C LYS A 46 -0.60 22.79 7.87
N THR A 47 0.03 21.73 7.39
CA THR A 47 1.16 21.80 6.47
C THR A 47 0.74 22.45 5.15
N ASP A 48 1.51 23.43 4.70
CA ASP A 48 1.38 23.98 3.36
C ASP A 48 2.04 23.02 2.37
N PHE A 49 1.22 22.37 1.54
CA PHE A 49 1.70 21.46 0.51
C PHE A 49 2.21 22.24 -0.69
N GLU A 50 3.49 22.07 -1.00
CA GLU A 50 4.18 22.75 -2.11
C GLU A 50 3.75 22.23 -3.50
N SER A 51 3.18 21.03 -3.58
CA SER A 51 2.73 20.43 -4.85
C SER A 51 1.78 19.25 -4.61
N GLU A 52 1.08 18.83 -5.67
CA GLU A 52 0.25 17.61 -5.67
C GLU A 52 1.07 16.36 -5.28
N GLU A 53 2.29 16.25 -5.79
CA GLU A 53 3.18 15.14 -5.47
C GLU A 53 3.60 15.14 -3.99
N HIS A 54 3.74 16.32 -3.38
CA HIS A 54 3.98 16.42 -1.93
C HIS A 54 2.78 15.91 -1.14
N VAL A 55 1.54 16.22 -1.54
CA VAL A 55 0.31 15.69 -0.93
C VAL A 55 0.26 14.16 -1.05
N LYS A 56 0.48 13.63 -2.26
CA LYS A 56 0.48 12.17 -2.53
C LYS A 56 1.49 11.45 -1.63
N ARG A 57 2.72 11.96 -1.54
CA ARG A 57 3.77 11.39 -0.67
C ARG A 57 3.39 11.44 0.80
N TRP A 58 2.79 12.53 1.26
CA TRP A 58 2.33 12.65 2.64
C TRP A 58 1.25 11.61 2.95
N LEU A 59 0.24 11.50 2.07
CA LEU A 59 -0.85 10.53 2.20
C LEU A 59 -0.34 9.10 2.31
N ILE A 60 0.54 8.69 1.39
CA ILE A 60 1.13 7.36 1.37
C ILE A 60 1.97 7.11 2.62
N ARG A 61 2.76 8.09 3.06
CA ARG A 61 3.53 8.00 4.30
C ARG A 61 2.63 7.74 5.51
N VAL A 62 1.51 8.47 5.62
CA VAL A 62 0.58 8.30 6.73
C VAL A 62 -0.11 6.94 6.66
N ALA A 63 -0.54 6.50 5.48
CA ALA A 63 -1.16 5.18 5.28
C ALA A 63 -0.21 4.02 5.69
N VAL A 64 1.05 4.06 5.25
CA VAL A 64 2.08 3.07 5.63
C VAL A 64 2.32 3.08 7.14
N ASN A 65 2.28 4.25 7.78
CA ASN A 65 2.45 4.36 9.23
C ASN A 65 1.27 3.79 10.01
N GLU A 66 0.03 4.09 9.61
CA GLU A 66 -1.18 3.52 10.23
C GLU A 66 -1.25 2.01 10.05
N GLY A 67 -0.91 1.50 8.86
CA GLY A 67 -0.80 0.06 8.62
C GLY A 67 0.22 -0.60 9.55
N ARG A 68 1.40 0.02 9.74
CA ARG A 68 2.42 -0.47 10.70
C ARG A 68 1.90 -0.46 12.13
N LYS A 69 1.19 0.60 12.54
CA LYS A 69 0.60 0.75 13.87
C LYS A 69 -0.43 -0.35 14.14
N LEU A 70 -1.35 -0.58 13.20
CA LEU A 70 -2.36 -1.64 13.29
C LEU A 70 -1.70 -3.00 13.55
N ARG A 71 -0.66 -3.35 12.78
CA ARG A 71 0.07 -4.63 12.93
C ARG A 71 0.85 -4.76 14.23
N SER A 72 1.34 -3.64 14.76
CA SER A 72 2.02 -3.62 16.06
C SER A 72 1.06 -3.80 17.24
N SER A 73 -0.25 -3.59 17.02
CA SER A 73 -1.25 -3.74 18.07
C SER A 73 -1.41 -5.21 18.49
N GLY A 74 -1.57 -5.43 19.80
CA GLY A 74 -1.85 -6.76 20.33
C GLY A 74 -3.20 -7.34 19.88
N TRP A 75 -4.10 -6.51 19.36
CA TRP A 75 -5.36 -6.93 18.77
C TRP A 75 -5.15 -7.65 17.44
N PHE A 76 -4.34 -7.09 16.55
CA PHE A 76 -4.05 -7.69 15.23
C PHE A 76 -3.35 -9.06 15.37
N LYS A 77 -2.44 -9.21 16.35
CA LYS A 77 -1.74 -10.49 16.60
C LYS A 77 -2.64 -11.62 17.14
N ARG A 78 -3.83 -11.29 17.66
CA ARG A 78 -4.77 -12.25 18.24
C ARG A 78 -5.91 -12.63 17.28
N ARG A 79 -6.05 -11.93 16.16
CA ARG A 79 -6.99 -12.28 15.09
C ARG A 79 -6.38 -13.38 14.21
N ALA A 80 -7.14 -14.44 13.93
CA ALA A 80 -6.87 -15.27 12.76
C ALA A 80 -7.08 -14.38 11.52
N SER A 81 -6.12 -14.37 10.58
CA SER A 81 -6.23 -13.52 9.39
C SER A 81 -7.29 -14.09 8.47
N LEU A 82 -8.49 -13.52 8.52
CA LEU A 82 -9.47 -13.62 7.44
C LEU A 82 -9.02 -12.63 6.36
N GLU A 83 -8.29 -13.16 5.38
CA GLU A 83 -7.90 -12.43 4.17
C GLU A 83 -9.16 -12.17 3.33
N GLU A 84 -9.76 -10.99 3.52
CA GLU A 84 -11.03 -10.59 2.90
C GLU A 84 -10.80 -9.31 2.09
N TYR A 85 -10.19 -9.48 0.91
CA TYR A 85 -9.90 -8.42 -0.05
C TYR A 85 -10.16 -8.83 -1.51
N ALA A 86 -10.53 -10.09 -1.75
CA ALA A 86 -10.85 -10.56 -3.09
C ALA A 86 -12.11 -9.84 -3.59
N GLY A 87 -12.04 -9.22 -4.76
CA GLY A 87 -13.17 -8.50 -5.37
C GLY A 87 -13.43 -7.10 -4.80
N THR A 88 -12.55 -6.55 -3.96
CA THR A 88 -12.69 -5.17 -3.43
C THR A 88 -11.90 -4.12 -4.23
N VAL A 89 -11.20 -4.56 -5.28
CA VAL A 89 -10.36 -3.72 -6.12
C VAL A 89 -10.69 -4.04 -7.57
N ASP A 90 -11.01 -3.00 -8.33
CA ASP A 90 -11.17 -3.09 -9.78
C ASP A 90 -9.81 -2.99 -10.48
N PHE A 91 -9.60 -3.84 -11.48
CA PHE A 91 -8.39 -3.89 -12.31
C PHE A 91 -8.75 -3.61 -13.76
N GLU A 92 -7.85 -2.97 -14.50
CA GLU A 92 -8.10 -2.63 -15.91
C GLU A 92 -7.92 -3.85 -16.82
N SER A 93 -7.16 -4.85 -16.37
CA SER A 93 -6.88 -6.08 -17.10
C SER A 93 -6.83 -7.33 -16.19
N PRO A 94 -7.09 -8.53 -16.75
CA PRO A 94 -6.87 -9.79 -16.04
C PRO A 94 -5.44 -9.96 -15.53
N GLU A 95 -4.45 -9.52 -16.30
CA GLU A 95 -3.03 -9.62 -15.96
C GLU A 95 -2.66 -8.77 -14.73
N GLU A 96 -3.24 -7.58 -14.61
CA GLU A 96 -3.08 -6.73 -13.42
C GLU A 96 -3.67 -7.37 -12.17
N SER A 97 -4.86 -7.98 -12.29
CA SER A 97 -5.54 -8.69 -11.21
C SER A 97 -4.71 -9.88 -10.74
N GLU A 98 -4.18 -10.68 -11.67
CA GLU A 98 -3.31 -11.81 -11.35
C GLU A 98 -2.04 -11.38 -10.63
N LEU A 99 -1.34 -10.36 -11.16
CA LEU A 99 -0.13 -9.84 -10.53
C LEU A 99 -0.41 -9.28 -9.13
N PHE A 100 -1.56 -8.61 -8.95
CA PHE A 100 -1.99 -8.14 -7.65
C PHE A 100 -2.25 -9.29 -6.67
N ILE A 101 -2.92 -10.36 -7.08
CA ILE A 101 -3.16 -11.54 -6.25
C ILE A 101 -1.83 -12.18 -5.82
N ILE A 102 -0.88 -12.34 -6.75
CA ILE A 102 0.45 -12.88 -6.46
C ILE A 102 1.21 -11.96 -5.49
N ALA A 103 1.15 -10.65 -5.71
CA ALA A 103 1.76 -9.67 -4.82
C ALA A 103 1.12 -9.72 -3.41
N MET A 104 -0.19 -9.87 -3.33
CA MET A 104 -0.90 -10.02 -2.06
C MET A 104 -0.47 -11.29 -1.35
N ALA A 105 -0.20 -12.41 -2.03
CA ALA A 105 0.34 -13.62 -1.40
C ALA A 105 1.74 -13.41 -0.75
N LEU A 106 2.47 -12.33 -1.08
CA LEU A 106 3.77 -12.05 -0.48
C LEU A 106 3.65 -11.66 1.01
N PRO A 107 4.65 -12.02 1.84
CA PRO A 107 4.82 -11.40 3.14
C PRO A 107 4.86 -9.87 3.04
N GLU A 108 4.20 -9.18 3.95
CA GLU A 108 4.04 -7.72 3.95
C GLU A 108 5.36 -6.96 3.76
N LYS A 109 6.43 -7.41 4.43
CA LYS A 109 7.76 -6.80 4.33
C LYS A 109 8.31 -6.70 2.91
N TYR A 110 7.83 -7.55 2.00
CA TYR A 110 8.15 -7.54 0.57
C TYR A 110 7.09 -6.83 -0.26
N ARG A 111 5.82 -7.03 0.10
CA ARG A 111 4.66 -6.49 -0.63
C ARG A 111 4.61 -4.96 -0.66
N VAL A 112 4.70 -4.31 0.50
CA VAL A 112 4.56 -2.83 0.55
C VAL A 112 5.66 -2.13 -0.27
N PRO A 113 6.96 -2.49 -0.14
CA PRO A 113 7.99 -1.91 -1.01
C PRO A 113 7.77 -2.22 -2.49
N LEU A 114 7.31 -3.44 -2.83
CA LEU A 114 7.04 -3.83 -4.21
C LEU A 114 5.93 -2.97 -4.81
N TYR A 115 4.80 -2.81 -4.11
CA TYR A 115 3.68 -2.00 -4.55
C TYR A 115 4.10 -0.54 -4.76
N LEU A 116 4.78 0.06 -3.78
CA LEU A 116 5.22 1.46 -3.90
C LEU A 116 6.21 1.69 -5.05
N TYR A 117 7.05 0.70 -5.38
CA TYR A 117 8.03 0.84 -6.45
C TYR A 117 7.41 0.62 -7.84
N TYR A 118 6.59 -0.41 -8.02
CA TYR A 118 6.09 -0.81 -9.35
C TYR A 118 4.73 -0.22 -9.71
N TYR A 119 3.86 0.04 -8.74
CA TYR A 119 2.51 0.58 -8.98
C TYR A 119 2.41 2.08 -8.70
N GLU A 120 3.25 2.61 -7.82
CA GLU A 120 3.24 4.04 -7.47
C GLU A 120 4.46 4.80 -8.00
N ASP A 121 5.33 4.13 -8.78
CA ASP A 121 6.53 4.67 -9.43
C ASP A 121 7.55 5.36 -8.50
N TYR A 122 7.56 5.01 -7.21
CA TYR A 122 8.55 5.58 -6.29
C TYR A 122 9.94 4.98 -6.47
N THR A 123 10.95 5.84 -6.41
CA THR A 123 12.35 5.43 -6.38
C THR A 123 12.68 4.65 -5.10
N ILE A 124 13.77 3.88 -5.12
CA ILE A 124 14.27 3.15 -3.94
C ILE A 124 14.46 4.07 -2.73
N LYS A 125 14.98 5.28 -2.97
CA LYS A 125 15.20 6.31 -1.95
C LYS A 125 13.88 6.78 -1.33
N GLU A 126 12.85 7.00 -2.14
CA GLU A 126 11.53 7.42 -1.67
C GLU A 126 10.82 6.30 -0.92
N VAL A 127 10.85 5.07 -1.44
CA VAL A 127 10.31 3.89 -0.73
C VAL A 127 11.01 3.71 0.63
N ALA A 128 12.34 3.90 0.69
CA ALA A 128 13.08 3.84 1.93
C ALA A 128 12.59 4.88 2.95
N ALA A 129 12.37 6.13 2.50
CA ALA A 129 11.84 7.20 3.34
C ALA A 129 10.39 6.93 3.81
N LEU A 130 9.50 6.50 2.90
CA LEU A 130 8.10 6.19 3.19
C LEU A 130 7.96 5.03 4.18
N CYS A 131 8.75 3.97 3.98
CA CYS A 131 8.72 2.77 4.81
C CYS A 131 9.60 2.86 6.06
N LYS A 132 10.36 3.95 6.25
CA LYS A 132 11.37 4.12 7.33
C LYS A 132 12.39 2.97 7.34
N LEU A 133 12.99 2.69 6.18
CA LEU A 133 13.98 1.63 5.96
C LEU A 133 15.28 2.23 5.41
N LYS A 134 16.36 1.43 5.41
CA LYS A 134 17.57 1.74 4.64
C LYS A 134 17.33 1.41 3.16
N GLU A 135 17.92 2.17 2.24
CA GLU A 135 17.84 1.89 0.79
C GLU A 135 18.32 0.47 0.44
N SER A 136 19.40 0.00 1.07
CA SER A 136 19.89 -1.37 0.93
C SER A 136 18.86 -2.42 1.35
N THR A 137 18.05 -2.12 2.39
CA THR A 137 16.97 -3.00 2.83
C THR A 137 15.83 -3.04 1.81
N VAL A 138 15.51 -1.90 1.20
CA VAL A 138 14.52 -1.82 0.12
C VAL A 138 14.98 -2.65 -1.09
N GLN A 139 16.23 -2.47 -1.53
CA GLN A 139 16.84 -3.25 -2.62
C GLN A 139 16.73 -4.76 -2.38
N THR A 140 17.17 -5.23 -1.20
CA THR A 140 17.07 -6.65 -0.85
C THR A 140 15.61 -7.13 -0.82
N ARG A 141 14.69 -6.35 -0.24
CA ARG A 141 13.27 -6.71 -0.19
C ARG A 141 12.65 -6.81 -1.57
N LEU A 142 12.95 -5.86 -2.47
CA LEU A 142 12.48 -5.88 -3.86
C LEU A 142 13.05 -7.08 -4.63
N GLN A 143 14.33 -7.39 -4.44
CA GLN A 143 14.93 -8.59 -5.04
C GLN A 143 14.21 -9.86 -4.57
N ARG A 144 14.02 -10.02 -3.26
CA ARG A 144 13.30 -11.18 -2.70
C ARG A 144 11.82 -11.23 -3.11
N ALA A 145 11.18 -10.08 -3.29
CA ALA A 145 9.83 -9.98 -3.80
C ALA A 145 9.76 -10.53 -5.24
N ARG A 146 10.63 -10.03 -6.14
CA ARG A 146 10.72 -10.50 -7.53
C ARG A 146 11.00 -12.00 -7.64
N GLU A 147 11.93 -12.52 -6.83
CA GLU A 147 12.24 -13.96 -6.79
C GLU A 147 11.00 -14.81 -6.45
N ARG A 148 10.14 -14.31 -5.55
CA ARG A 148 8.91 -15.00 -5.14
C ARG A 148 7.81 -14.90 -6.19
N VAL A 149 7.62 -13.71 -6.77
CA VAL A 149 6.66 -13.51 -7.87
C VAL A 149 7.03 -14.40 -9.05
N LYS A 150 8.30 -14.42 -9.45
CA LYS A 150 8.78 -15.30 -10.54
C LYS A 150 8.47 -16.77 -10.26
N LYS A 151 8.76 -17.25 -9.05
CA LYS A 151 8.47 -18.64 -8.67
C LYS A 151 6.97 -18.97 -8.69
N ALA A 152 6.12 -18.02 -8.31
CA ALA A 152 4.68 -18.21 -8.35
C ALA A 152 4.17 -18.34 -9.80
N LEU A 153 4.64 -17.44 -10.68
CA LEU A 153 4.29 -17.46 -12.11
C LEU A 153 4.75 -18.75 -12.81
N THR A 154 6.01 -19.17 -12.62
CA THR A 154 6.53 -20.41 -13.25
C THR A 154 5.77 -21.65 -12.78
N LYS A 155 5.33 -21.68 -11.51
CA LYS A 155 4.55 -22.81 -11.01
C LYS A 155 3.15 -22.88 -11.64
N GLN A 156 2.51 -21.73 -11.88
CA GLN A 156 1.21 -21.70 -12.56
C GLN A 156 1.31 -22.18 -14.02
N GLU A 157 2.40 -21.87 -14.72
CA GLU A 157 2.67 -22.36 -16.07
C GLU A 157 2.90 -23.88 -16.13
N GLU A 158 3.48 -24.48 -15.09
CA GLU A 158 3.69 -25.94 -14.99
C GLU A 158 2.40 -26.70 -14.61
N ASP A 159 1.47 -26.05 -13.90
CA ASP A 159 0.21 -26.63 -13.42
C ASP A 159 -0.97 -26.43 -14.41
N SER A 160 -0.77 -25.70 -15.53
CA SER A 160 -1.78 -25.40 -16.57
C SER A 160 -1.56 -26.19 -17.86
#